data_AF-A0A3A4W0T9-F1
#
_entry.id   AF-A0A3A4W0T9-F1
#
_cell.length_a   1.000
_cell.length_b   1.000
_cell.length_c   1.000
_cell.angle_alpha   90.00
_cell.angle_beta   90.00
_cell.angle_gamma   90.00
#
_symmetry.space_group_name_H-M   'P 1'
#
loop_
_entity.id
_entity.type
_entity.pdbx_description
1 polymer ?
#
loop_
_entity_poly.entity_id
_entity_poly.type
_entity_poly.pdbx_seq_one_letter_code
_entity_poly.pdbx_strand_id
1 'polypeptide(L)'
;MSAKTSIEWTEHTWNPTVGCSKISPGCTYCYAETMARRLKAMGVKGYENGFKLTLLPERLEEPLMRRRPTTYFVNSMSDMFHEDIPDSYLRKILSVIRRSPQHTFQILTKRAQRMAEFFQGDTPPPNAWLGVTVENRAEGLPRLEFLRAIDGCIRFVSAEPLLEDLGIFDLSGIHWVIVGGESGPKARPMKCEWVLNIKNQCDQQQVAFFFKQWGGWGADGKKRPKRQNGRLLNGRTWDAVPEQIVYLQSRAKHVPNETQISNLHISTGY
;
A
#
# COMPACT_ATOMS: atom_id res chain seq x y z
N MET A 1 9.96 3.13 -17.46
CA MET A 1 8.74 3.96 -17.48
C MET A 1 7.74 3.33 -16.54
N SER A 2 7.09 4.14 -15.69
CA SER A 2 5.97 3.66 -14.88
C SER A 2 4.85 3.12 -15.77
N ALA A 3 4.40 1.90 -15.53
CA ALA A 3 3.45 1.22 -16.41
C ALA A 3 2.01 1.47 -15.97
N LYS A 4 1.11 1.75 -16.93
CA LYS A 4 -0.34 1.68 -16.72
C LYS A 4 -0.70 0.27 -16.28
N THR A 5 -1.52 0.15 -15.25
CA THR A 5 -1.82 -1.15 -14.63
C THR A 5 -3.28 -1.53 -14.74
N SER A 6 -3.57 -2.82 -14.58
CA SER A 6 -4.93 -3.35 -14.46
C SER A 6 -5.32 -3.56 -12.99
N ILE A 7 -4.57 -2.99 -12.04
CA ILE A 7 -4.88 -3.03 -10.61
C ILE A 7 -5.89 -1.91 -10.35
N GLU A 8 -7.05 -2.27 -9.86
CA GLU A 8 -8.26 -1.44 -9.89
C GLU A 8 -8.18 -0.20 -9.00
N TRP A 9 -7.31 -0.21 -7.99
CA TRP A 9 -7.18 0.85 -6.98
C TRP A 9 -6.01 1.82 -7.21
N THR A 10 -5.27 1.68 -8.32
CA THR A 10 -4.15 2.55 -8.70
C THR A 10 -4.15 2.82 -10.21
N GLU A 11 -3.49 3.87 -10.66
CA GLU A 11 -3.41 4.22 -12.08
C GLU A 11 -2.16 3.64 -12.74
N HIS A 12 -1.02 3.72 -12.05
CA HIS A 12 0.28 3.26 -12.53
C HIS A 12 1.00 2.42 -11.48
N THR A 13 2.03 1.69 -11.92
CA THR A 13 3.00 1.08 -11.02
C THR A 13 4.37 1.67 -11.23
N TRP A 14 5.11 1.84 -10.14
CA TRP A 14 6.50 2.27 -10.13
C TRP A 14 7.32 1.22 -9.36
N ASN A 15 8.31 0.63 -10.02
CA ASN A 15 9.07 -0.51 -9.51
C ASN A 15 10.58 -0.19 -9.52
N PRO A 16 11.08 0.62 -8.56
CA PRO A 16 12.52 0.80 -8.33
C PRO A 16 13.22 -0.48 -7.89
N THR A 17 12.49 -1.49 -7.42
CA THR A 17 13.02 -2.84 -7.21
C THR A 17 12.08 -3.89 -7.79
N VAL A 18 12.61 -5.08 -8.08
CA VAL A 18 11.83 -6.27 -8.47
C VAL A 18 12.35 -7.50 -7.71
N GLY A 19 11.52 -8.54 -7.62
CA GLY A 19 11.87 -9.75 -6.89
C GLY A 19 11.69 -9.62 -5.37
N CYS A 20 11.50 -10.75 -4.69
CA CYS A 20 11.21 -10.79 -3.25
C CYS A 20 11.44 -12.19 -2.67
N SER A 21 11.54 -12.31 -1.35
CA SER A 21 11.45 -13.57 -0.58
C SER A 21 10.05 -13.73 0.06
N LYS A 22 9.60 -14.99 0.22
CA LYS A 22 8.28 -15.31 0.78
C LYS A 22 8.35 -15.34 2.30
N ILE A 23 7.42 -14.68 2.98
CA ILE A 23 7.40 -14.59 4.46
C ILE A 23 6.08 -14.96 5.12
N SER A 24 5.05 -15.28 4.33
CA SER A 24 3.74 -15.61 4.88
C SER A 24 2.92 -16.50 3.95
N PRO A 25 1.81 -17.09 4.44
CA PRO A 25 0.90 -17.89 3.63
C PRO A 25 0.33 -17.15 2.42
N GLY A 26 0.24 -15.82 2.46
CA GLY A 26 -0.17 -14.99 1.32
C GLY A 26 0.81 -15.02 0.14
N CYS A 27 2.07 -15.40 0.37
CA CYS A 27 3.11 -15.47 -0.66
C CYS A 27 3.12 -16.78 -1.47
N THR A 28 2.40 -17.82 -1.02
CA THR A 28 2.47 -19.17 -1.60
C THR A 28 2.26 -19.17 -3.11
N TYR A 29 1.23 -18.48 -3.60
CA TYR A 29 0.90 -18.36 -5.03
C TYR A 29 1.08 -16.94 -5.56
N CYS A 30 2.19 -16.31 -5.20
CA CYS A 30 2.52 -14.94 -5.58
C CYS A 30 2.44 -14.71 -7.11
N TYR A 31 1.60 -13.75 -7.52
CA TYR A 31 1.47 -13.37 -8.93
C TYR A 31 2.77 -12.76 -9.47
N ALA A 32 3.48 -11.98 -8.66
CA ALA A 32 4.70 -11.30 -9.06
C ALA A 32 5.83 -12.31 -9.37
N GLU A 33 5.90 -13.41 -8.62
CA GLU A 33 6.85 -14.50 -8.92
C GLU A 33 6.54 -15.14 -10.28
N THR A 34 5.27 -15.48 -10.51
CA THR A 34 4.84 -16.07 -11.79
C THR A 34 5.11 -15.12 -12.95
N MET A 35 4.82 -13.84 -12.77
CA MET A 35 5.05 -12.80 -13.77
C MET A 35 6.55 -12.58 -14.01
N ALA A 36 7.39 -12.56 -12.98
CA ALA A 36 8.83 -12.40 -13.10
C ALA A 36 9.47 -13.55 -13.91
N ARG A 37 9.00 -14.80 -13.73
CA ARG A 37 9.43 -15.93 -14.56
C ARG A 37 9.11 -15.71 -16.04
N ARG A 38 7.91 -15.21 -16.34
CA ARG A 38 7.50 -14.86 -17.71
C ARG A 38 8.35 -13.73 -18.28
N LEU A 39 8.54 -12.65 -17.52
CA LEU A 39 9.32 -11.48 -17.97
C LEU A 39 10.79 -11.83 -18.22
N LYS A 40 11.37 -12.72 -17.40
CA LYS A 40 12.69 -13.30 -17.65
C LYS A 40 12.75 -14.07 -18.96
N ALA A 41 11.79 -14.97 -19.20
CA ALA A 41 11.72 -15.75 -20.44
C ALA A 41 11.55 -14.87 -21.69
N MET A 42 10.92 -13.70 -21.54
CA MET A 42 10.76 -12.69 -22.60
C MET A 42 11.97 -11.76 -22.76
N GLY A 43 13.01 -11.88 -21.93
CA GLY A 43 14.19 -11.00 -22.00
C GLY A 43 13.91 -9.54 -21.60
N VAL A 44 12.90 -9.30 -20.74
CA VAL A 44 12.57 -7.93 -20.31
C VAL A 44 13.63 -7.40 -19.35
N LYS A 45 14.20 -6.24 -19.67
CA LYS A 45 15.23 -5.57 -18.85
C LYS A 45 14.81 -5.43 -17.38
N GLY A 46 15.72 -5.77 -16.47
CA GLY A 46 15.52 -5.75 -15.02
C GLY A 46 14.98 -7.07 -14.45
N TYR A 47 14.63 -8.05 -15.28
CA TYR A 47 14.16 -9.38 -14.85
C TYR A 47 15.14 -10.52 -15.22
N GLU A 48 16.38 -10.19 -15.55
CA GLU A 48 17.45 -11.14 -15.86
C GLU A 48 17.62 -12.16 -14.71
N ASN A 49 17.47 -11.68 -13.48
CA ASN A 49 17.56 -12.46 -12.25
C ASN A 49 16.23 -13.13 -11.84
N GLY A 50 15.18 -13.06 -12.67
CA GLY A 50 13.87 -13.64 -12.38
C GLY A 50 13.22 -12.96 -11.17
N PHE A 51 12.85 -13.75 -10.16
CA PHE A 51 12.22 -13.24 -8.93
C PHE A 51 13.19 -12.99 -7.77
N LYS A 52 14.51 -13.11 -8.01
CA LYS A 52 15.52 -12.69 -7.03
C LYS A 52 15.48 -11.17 -6.89
N LEU A 53 15.54 -10.67 -5.65
CA LEU A 53 15.59 -9.24 -5.38
C LEU A 53 16.69 -8.57 -6.22
N THR A 54 16.29 -7.52 -6.94
CA THR A 54 17.15 -6.71 -7.79
C THR A 54 16.78 -5.25 -7.62
N LEU A 55 17.76 -4.41 -7.28
CA LEU A 55 17.62 -2.96 -7.26
C LEU A 55 17.74 -2.43 -8.69
N LEU A 56 16.93 -1.44 -9.05
CA LEU A 56 16.90 -0.84 -10.39
C LEU A 56 17.05 0.68 -10.28
N PRO A 57 18.24 1.20 -9.94
CA PRO A 57 18.49 2.63 -9.76
C PRO A 57 18.06 3.49 -10.95
N GLU A 58 18.16 2.96 -12.17
CA GLU A 58 17.75 3.64 -13.40
C GLU A 58 16.24 3.91 -13.47
N ARG A 59 15.44 3.25 -12.63
CA ARG A 59 13.98 3.46 -12.54
C ARG A 59 13.57 4.43 -11.43
N LEU A 60 14.50 4.90 -10.59
CA LEU A 60 14.17 5.76 -9.44
C LEU A 60 13.48 7.05 -9.88
N GLU A 61 13.97 7.71 -10.92
CA GLU A 61 13.46 9.03 -11.32
C GLU A 61 12.24 8.99 -12.24
N GLU A 62 11.71 7.80 -12.56
CA GLU A 62 10.56 7.67 -13.46
C GLU A 62 9.34 8.51 -13.07
N PRO A 63 8.94 8.63 -11.79
CA PRO A 63 7.81 9.48 -11.41
C PRO A 63 8.05 10.97 -11.69
N LEU A 64 9.29 11.45 -11.57
CA LEU A 64 9.64 12.87 -11.80
C LEU A 64 9.41 13.31 -13.25
N MET A 65 9.42 12.36 -14.17
CA MET A 65 9.20 12.61 -15.60
C MET A 65 7.73 12.85 -15.94
N ARG A 66 6.80 12.58 -15.01
CA ARG A 66 5.36 12.71 -15.26
C ARG A 66 4.79 13.98 -14.62
N ARG A 67 4.22 14.85 -15.44
CA ARG A 67 3.57 16.09 -14.97
C ARG A 67 2.13 15.89 -14.48
N ARG A 68 1.37 15.00 -15.12
CA ARG A 68 -0.03 14.75 -14.77
C ARG A 68 -0.12 14.10 -13.39
N PRO A 69 -0.91 14.63 -12.44
CA PRO A 69 -1.17 13.98 -11.16
C PRO A 69 -1.52 12.50 -11.35
N THR A 70 -0.95 11.63 -10.52
CA THR A 70 -1.05 10.18 -10.73
C THR A 70 -0.87 9.45 -9.42
N THR A 71 -1.69 8.42 -9.26
CA THR A 71 -1.59 7.45 -8.16
C THR A 71 -0.71 6.28 -8.61
N TYR A 72 0.39 6.06 -7.90
CA TYR A 72 1.34 4.98 -8.13
C TYR A 72 1.23 3.92 -7.04
N PHE A 73 1.11 2.66 -7.45
CA PHE A 73 1.46 1.54 -6.59
C PHE A 73 2.97 1.29 -6.68
N VAL A 74 3.65 1.52 -5.57
CA VAL A 74 5.10 1.31 -5.43
C VAL A 74 5.37 -0.18 -5.22
N ASN A 75 6.33 -0.71 -5.98
CA ASN A 75 6.81 -2.09 -5.85
C ASN A 75 5.74 -3.16 -6.03
N SER A 76 4.92 -3.05 -7.08
CA SER A 76 3.98 -4.12 -7.44
C SER A 76 4.66 -5.47 -7.75
N MET A 77 5.96 -5.47 -8.05
CA MET A 77 6.74 -6.64 -8.42
C MET A 77 7.82 -7.01 -7.38
N SER A 78 7.77 -6.42 -6.19
CA SER A 78 8.66 -6.69 -5.06
C SER A 78 7.99 -6.29 -3.73
N ASP A 79 8.75 -6.15 -2.64
CA ASP A 79 8.31 -5.50 -1.41
C ASP A 79 9.33 -4.41 -1.09
N MET A 80 8.89 -3.16 -0.91
CA MET A 80 9.80 -2.02 -0.66
C MET A 80 10.62 -2.21 0.62
N PHE A 81 10.09 -2.91 1.61
CA PHE A 81 10.77 -3.12 2.90
C PHE A 81 11.41 -4.50 2.99
N HIS A 82 11.87 -5.06 1.87
CA HIS A 82 12.69 -6.28 1.89
C HIS A 82 14.00 -6.05 2.67
N GLU A 83 14.41 -7.05 3.46
CA GLU A 83 15.55 -7.01 4.39
C GLU A 83 16.88 -6.64 3.70
N ASP A 84 17.08 -7.18 2.51
CA ASP A 84 18.25 -6.92 1.66
C ASP A 84 18.24 -5.58 0.91
N ILE A 85 17.18 -4.76 1.02
CA ILE A 85 17.17 -3.40 0.46
C ILE A 85 17.79 -2.44 1.48
N PRO A 86 18.93 -1.79 1.18
CA PRO A 86 19.56 -0.87 2.13
C PRO A 86 18.70 0.36 2.41
N ASP A 87 18.72 0.86 3.64
CA ASP A 87 18.03 2.09 4.03
C ASP A 87 18.41 3.29 3.17
N SER A 88 19.67 3.36 2.73
CA SER A 88 20.14 4.40 1.81
C SER A 88 19.40 4.38 0.47
N TYR A 89 18.94 3.21 0.02
CA TYR A 89 18.11 3.07 -1.17
C TYR A 89 16.65 3.44 -0.89
N LEU A 90 16.11 3.06 0.27
CA LEU A 90 14.77 3.49 0.71
C LEU A 90 14.66 5.01 0.80
N ARG A 91 15.70 5.68 1.32
CA ARG A 91 15.78 7.15 1.38
C ARG A 91 15.81 7.79 -0.01
N LYS A 92 16.40 7.14 -1.02
CA LYS A 92 16.34 7.60 -2.42
C LYS A 92 14.92 7.50 -2.99
N ILE A 93 14.22 6.40 -2.71
CA ILE A 93 12.80 6.25 -3.08
C ILE A 93 11.96 7.36 -2.43
N LEU A 94 12.10 7.58 -1.12
CA LEU A 94 11.39 8.66 -0.42
C LEU A 94 11.76 10.05 -0.94
N SER A 95 13.00 10.30 -1.35
CA SER A 95 13.41 11.56 -1.97
C SER A 95 12.64 11.84 -3.25
N VAL A 96 12.44 10.84 -4.11
CA VAL A 96 11.62 10.96 -5.32
C VAL A 96 10.16 11.27 -4.97
N ILE A 97 9.61 10.58 -3.96
CA ILE A 97 8.23 10.82 -3.48
C ILE A 97 8.07 12.28 -3.00
N ARG A 98 9.00 12.79 -2.17
CA ARG A 98 8.99 14.18 -1.68
C ARG A 98 9.11 15.20 -2.83
N ARG A 99 9.93 14.90 -3.84
CA ARG A 99 10.14 15.76 -5.03
C ARG A 99 8.99 15.70 -6.03
N SER A 100 7.98 14.86 -5.80
CA SER A 100 6.83 14.67 -6.69
C SER A 100 5.49 14.88 -5.98
N PRO A 101 5.24 16.06 -5.36
CA PRO A 101 4.07 16.29 -4.52
C PRO A 101 2.72 16.21 -5.27
N GLN A 102 2.73 16.33 -6.59
CA GLN A 102 1.55 16.16 -7.45
C GLN A 102 1.09 14.70 -7.58
N HIS A 103 1.90 13.73 -7.13
CA HIS A 103 1.60 12.31 -7.21
C HIS A 103 1.27 11.74 -5.84
N THR A 104 0.45 10.70 -5.82
CA THR A 104 0.18 9.88 -4.63
C THR A 104 0.89 8.54 -4.78
N PHE A 105 1.58 8.09 -3.74
CA PHE A 105 2.34 6.84 -3.74
C PHE A 105 1.78 5.88 -2.70
N GLN A 106 1.13 4.82 -3.17
CA GLN A 106 0.62 3.74 -2.34
C GLN A 106 1.76 2.71 -2.15
N ILE A 107 2.23 2.59 -0.92
CA ILE A 107 3.29 1.67 -0.50
C ILE A 107 2.63 0.56 0.31
N LEU A 108 2.71 -0.68 -0.17
CA LEU A 108 2.14 -1.85 0.48
C LEU A 108 3.26 -2.84 0.85
N THR A 109 3.27 -3.34 2.08
CA THR A 109 4.28 -4.31 2.54
C THR A 109 3.69 -5.41 3.41
N LYS A 110 4.37 -6.56 3.46
CA LYS A 110 4.17 -7.59 4.51
C LYS A 110 5.18 -7.48 5.64
N ARG A 111 6.17 -6.59 5.52
CA ARG A 111 7.31 -6.40 6.43
C ARG A 111 7.09 -5.16 7.30
N ALA A 112 5.93 -5.12 7.95
CA ALA A 112 5.45 -3.95 8.68
C ALA A 112 6.41 -3.52 9.80
N GLN A 113 7.04 -4.47 10.48
CA GLN A 113 8.07 -4.19 11.49
C GLN A 113 9.24 -3.39 10.91
N ARG A 114 9.85 -3.85 9.81
CA ARG A 114 10.95 -3.11 9.17
C ARG A 114 10.51 -1.73 8.70
N MET A 115 9.29 -1.61 8.17
CA MET A 115 8.73 -0.30 7.81
C MET A 115 8.63 0.63 9.02
N ALA A 116 8.16 0.15 10.17
CA ALA A 116 8.08 0.94 11.39
C ALA A 116 9.45 1.33 11.94
N GLU A 117 10.42 0.40 11.98
CA GLU A 117 11.81 0.66 12.36
C GLU A 117 12.45 1.72 11.46
N PHE A 118 12.24 1.64 10.14
CA PHE A 118 12.78 2.59 9.18
C PHE A 118 12.24 4.01 9.36
N PHE A 119 10.96 4.14 9.74
CA PHE A 119 10.33 5.44 10.02
C PHE A 119 10.45 5.88 11.49
N GLN A 120 11.18 5.15 12.32
CA GLN A 120 11.35 5.54 13.71
C GLN A 120 12.07 6.91 13.78
N GLY A 121 11.35 7.93 14.25
CA GLY A 121 11.86 9.30 14.33
C GLY A 121 11.86 10.09 13.00
N ASP A 122 11.26 9.57 11.93
CA ASP A 122 11.05 10.30 10.66
C ASP A 122 9.57 10.27 10.26
N THR A 123 9.06 11.37 9.72
CA THR A 123 7.69 11.45 9.21
C THR A 123 7.66 11.10 7.72
N PRO A 124 6.84 10.12 7.29
CA PRO A 124 6.62 9.85 5.89
C PRO A 124 6.15 11.10 5.13
N PRO A 125 6.50 11.26 3.83
CA PRO A 125 5.93 12.31 3.00
C PRO A 125 4.40 12.27 3.01
N PRO A 126 3.68 13.42 3.03
CA PRO A 126 2.21 13.42 3.07
C PRO A 126 1.54 12.72 1.88
N ASN A 127 2.26 12.59 0.76
CA ASN A 127 1.82 11.90 -0.44
C ASN A 127 2.26 10.42 -0.50
N ALA A 128 2.87 9.89 0.58
CA ALA A 128 3.11 8.46 0.77
C ALA A 128 1.98 7.85 1.60
N TRP A 129 1.11 7.08 0.94
CA TRP A 129 0.10 6.28 1.61
C TRP A 129 0.74 4.96 2.01
N LEU A 130 0.72 4.65 3.30
CA LEU A 130 1.38 3.47 3.85
C LEU A 130 0.35 2.38 4.11
N GLY A 131 0.65 1.15 3.73
CA GLY A 131 -0.27 0.06 3.99
C GLY A 131 0.42 -1.27 4.21
N VAL A 132 -0.34 -2.15 4.85
CA VAL A 132 0.08 -3.53 5.15
C VAL A 132 -0.87 -4.52 4.51
N THR A 133 -0.32 -5.65 4.05
CA THR A 133 -1.19 -6.78 3.70
C THR A 133 -1.71 -7.44 4.97
N VAL A 134 -2.99 -7.81 5.00
CA VAL A 134 -3.60 -8.61 6.07
C VAL A 134 -4.31 -9.82 5.44
N GLU A 135 -3.56 -10.87 5.10
CA GLU A 135 -4.11 -12.07 4.47
C GLU A 135 -4.85 -13.00 5.44
N ASN A 136 -4.53 -12.95 6.74
CA ASN A 136 -5.05 -13.82 7.79
C ASN A 136 -4.87 -13.18 9.18
N ARG A 137 -5.36 -13.85 10.22
CA ARG A 137 -5.25 -13.39 11.61
C ARG A 137 -3.86 -13.55 12.19
N ALA A 138 -3.21 -14.69 11.96
CA ALA A 138 -1.96 -15.04 12.64
C ALA A 138 -0.79 -14.13 12.25
N GLU A 139 -0.54 -13.92 10.95
CA GLU A 139 0.56 -13.06 10.47
C GLU A 139 0.09 -11.68 10.02
N GLY A 140 -1.14 -11.57 9.52
CA GLY A 140 -1.68 -10.33 8.97
C GLY A 140 -2.05 -9.30 10.02
N LEU A 141 -2.95 -9.64 10.95
CA LEU A 141 -3.48 -8.68 11.92
C LEU A 141 -2.40 -8.01 12.80
N PRO A 142 -1.35 -8.73 13.29
CA PRO A 142 -0.28 -8.08 14.06
C PRO A 142 0.45 -6.95 13.33
N ARG A 143 0.38 -6.89 11.98
CA ARG A 143 1.00 -5.82 11.18
C ARG A 143 0.34 -4.46 11.39
N LEU A 144 -0.90 -4.43 11.88
CA LEU A 144 -1.63 -3.20 12.18
C LEU A 144 -0.94 -2.39 13.27
N GLU A 145 -0.39 -3.03 14.30
CA GLU A 145 0.30 -2.33 15.39
C GLU A 145 1.51 -1.55 14.86
N PHE A 146 2.34 -2.18 14.02
CA PHE A 146 3.47 -1.53 13.38
C PHE A 146 3.03 -0.39 12.44
N LEU A 147 1.94 -0.57 11.70
CA LEU A 147 1.43 0.48 10.82
C LEU A 147 0.92 1.70 11.62
N ARG A 148 0.23 1.48 12.74
CA ARG A 148 -0.27 2.55 13.61
C ARG A 148 0.83 3.34 14.30
N ALA A 149 1.97 2.70 14.57
CA ALA A 149 3.14 3.35 15.18
C ALA A 149 3.79 4.43 14.29
N ILE A 150 3.45 4.47 12.99
CA ILE A 150 4.01 5.43 12.03
C ILE A 150 3.07 6.63 11.88
N ASP A 151 3.60 7.85 11.92
CA ASP A 151 2.87 9.11 11.64
C ASP A 151 2.60 9.30 10.13
N GLY A 152 1.92 8.33 9.52
CA GLY A 152 1.50 8.37 8.12
C GLY A 152 0.19 9.12 7.93
N CYS A 153 0.15 10.03 6.94
CA CYS A 153 -1.04 10.80 6.55
C CYS A 153 -2.23 9.89 6.18
N ILE A 154 -1.97 8.84 5.38
CA ILE A 154 -2.94 7.79 5.05
C ILE A 154 -2.33 6.44 5.37
N ARG A 155 -3.07 5.66 6.14
CA ARG A 155 -2.78 4.27 6.50
C ARG A 155 -3.85 3.36 5.91
N PHE A 156 -3.46 2.30 5.20
CA PHE A 156 -4.42 1.40 4.58
C PHE A 156 -4.10 -0.08 4.80
N VAL A 157 -5.14 -0.91 4.72
CA VAL A 157 -5.05 -2.37 4.79
C VAL A 157 -5.39 -2.93 3.44
N SER A 158 -4.55 -3.81 2.93
CA SER A 158 -4.91 -4.68 1.81
C SER A 158 -5.14 -6.10 2.33
N ALA A 159 -6.40 -6.47 2.49
CA ALA A 159 -6.80 -7.83 2.81
C ALA A 159 -6.73 -8.70 1.53
N GLU A 160 -5.52 -8.90 1.02
CA GLU A 160 -5.27 -9.56 -0.28
C GLU A 160 -3.98 -10.42 -0.34
N PRO A 161 -4.09 -11.70 -0.73
CA PRO A 161 -5.34 -12.44 -0.83
C PRO A 161 -5.98 -12.60 0.55
N LEU A 162 -7.30 -12.41 0.67
CA LEU A 162 -8.01 -12.76 1.91
C LEU A 162 -8.13 -14.29 2.01
N LEU A 163 -7.48 -14.89 3.00
CA LEU A 163 -7.36 -16.35 3.13
C LEU A 163 -8.30 -16.96 4.16
N GLU A 164 -8.85 -16.15 5.05
CA GLU A 164 -9.78 -16.57 6.09
C GLU A 164 -10.67 -15.40 6.54
N ASP A 165 -11.65 -15.70 7.39
CA ASP A 165 -12.34 -14.65 8.14
C ASP A 165 -11.38 -14.03 9.17
N LEU A 166 -11.19 -12.71 9.09
CA LEU A 166 -10.36 -11.97 10.04
C LEU A 166 -11.05 -11.81 11.41
N GLY A 167 -12.35 -12.11 11.51
CA GLY A 167 -13.14 -11.85 12.70
C GLY A 167 -13.33 -10.36 12.93
N ILE A 168 -13.47 -9.94 14.19
CA ILE A 168 -13.52 -8.53 14.56
C ILE A 168 -12.10 -8.03 14.83
N PHE A 169 -11.73 -6.91 14.23
CA PHE A 169 -10.43 -6.29 14.45
C PHE A 169 -10.51 -4.77 14.46
N ASP A 170 -9.57 -4.15 15.16
CA ASP A 170 -9.52 -2.71 15.36
C ASP A 170 -9.09 -1.99 14.05
N LEU A 171 -9.91 -1.08 13.54
CA LEU A 171 -9.55 -0.23 12.39
C LEU A 171 -9.15 1.19 12.82
N SER A 172 -8.97 1.44 14.12
CA SER A 172 -8.52 2.73 14.63
C SER A 172 -7.23 3.18 13.94
N GLY A 173 -7.24 4.41 13.42
CA GLY A 173 -6.12 5.00 12.69
C GLY A 173 -5.90 4.45 11.27
N ILE A 174 -6.78 3.56 10.78
CA ILE A 174 -6.82 3.06 9.40
C ILE A 174 -7.85 3.86 8.61
N HIS A 175 -7.47 4.26 7.40
CA HIS A 175 -8.26 5.17 6.56
C HIS A 175 -8.91 4.46 5.38
N TRP A 176 -8.36 3.30 4.99
CA TRP A 176 -8.80 2.57 3.81
C TRP A 176 -8.56 1.08 3.94
N VAL A 177 -9.55 0.28 3.55
CA VAL A 177 -9.46 -1.18 3.51
C VAL A 177 -9.80 -1.65 2.10
N ILE A 178 -8.88 -2.40 1.50
CA ILE A 178 -9.01 -3.03 0.20
C ILE A 178 -9.18 -4.54 0.41
N VAL A 179 -10.22 -5.13 -0.16
CA VAL A 179 -10.48 -6.57 -0.05
C VAL A 179 -10.45 -7.23 -1.43
N GLY A 180 -9.78 -8.38 -1.53
CA GLY A 180 -9.72 -9.14 -2.77
C GLY A 180 -9.23 -10.57 -2.61
N GLY A 181 -9.75 -11.44 -3.49
CA GLY A 181 -9.41 -12.86 -3.51
C GLY A 181 -8.13 -13.18 -4.28
N GLU A 182 -7.57 -14.34 -4.02
CA GLU A 182 -6.34 -14.80 -4.69
C GLU A 182 -6.56 -15.02 -6.20
N SER A 183 -5.58 -14.64 -7.02
CA SER A 183 -5.60 -14.84 -8.47
C SER A 183 -4.71 -16.00 -8.89
N GLY A 184 -4.98 -16.55 -10.08
CA GLY A 184 -4.13 -17.56 -10.71
C GLY A 184 -4.66 -19.00 -10.60
N PRO A 185 -3.99 -19.96 -11.25
CA PRO A 185 -4.49 -21.33 -11.40
C PRO A 185 -4.60 -22.08 -10.06
N LYS A 186 -3.82 -21.67 -9.05
CA LYS A 186 -3.82 -22.26 -7.70
C LYS A 186 -4.51 -21.38 -6.66
N ALA A 187 -5.29 -20.38 -7.10
CA ALA A 187 -6.02 -19.50 -6.20
C ALA A 187 -6.81 -20.28 -5.14
N ARG A 188 -6.74 -19.84 -3.89
CA ARG A 188 -7.58 -20.29 -2.78
C ARG A 188 -8.91 -19.52 -2.77
N PRO A 189 -10.01 -20.16 -2.34
CA PRO A 189 -11.32 -19.52 -2.30
C PRO A 189 -11.38 -18.46 -1.19
N MET A 190 -12.03 -17.34 -1.50
CA MET A 190 -12.46 -16.33 -0.54
C MET A 190 -13.98 -16.39 -0.46
N LYS A 191 -14.53 -16.35 0.76
CA LYS A 191 -16.00 -16.44 0.95
C LYS A 191 -16.63 -15.06 1.07
N CYS A 192 -17.89 -14.95 0.64
CA CYS A 192 -18.62 -13.67 0.64
C CYS A 192 -18.80 -13.12 2.06
N GLU A 193 -19.12 -13.98 3.02
CA GLU A 193 -19.32 -13.61 4.41
C GLU A 193 -18.08 -12.95 5.03
N TRP A 194 -16.86 -13.33 4.63
CA TRP A 194 -15.61 -12.71 5.11
C TRP A 194 -15.48 -11.27 4.61
N VAL A 195 -15.81 -11.04 3.34
CA VAL A 195 -15.80 -9.71 2.73
C VAL A 195 -16.84 -8.80 3.39
N LEU A 196 -18.05 -9.33 3.61
CA LEU A 196 -19.15 -8.60 4.25
C LEU A 196 -18.84 -8.27 5.72
N ASN A 197 -18.18 -9.17 6.44
CA ASN A 197 -17.72 -8.91 7.80
C ASN A 197 -16.78 -7.69 7.84
N ILE A 198 -15.75 -7.67 7.00
CA ILE A 198 -14.82 -6.53 6.89
C ILE A 198 -15.57 -5.25 6.49
N LYS A 199 -16.49 -5.34 5.53
CA LYS A 199 -17.28 -4.19 5.08
C LYS A 199 -18.11 -3.57 6.20
N ASN A 200 -18.82 -4.40 6.97
CA ASN A 200 -19.65 -3.93 8.07
C ASN A 200 -18.80 -3.21 9.13
N GLN A 201 -17.60 -3.73 9.42
CA GLN A 201 -16.65 -3.07 10.33
C GLN A 201 -16.15 -1.74 9.78
N CYS A 202 -15.89 -1.64 8.46
CA CYS A 202 -15.52 -0.38 7.82
C CYS A 202 -16.66 0.66 7.92
N ASP A 203 -17.91 0.24 7.72
CA ASP A 203 -19.07 1.15 7.85
C ASP A 203 -19.23 1.64 9.29
N GLN A 204 -19.11 0.75 10.28
CA GLN A 204 -19.22 1.10 11.69
C GLN A 204 -18.12 2.05 12.15
N GLN A 205 -16.91 1.90 11.60
CA GLN A 205 -15.73 2.69 11.99
C GLN A 205 -15.43 3.84 11.01
N GLN A 206 -16.31 4.09 10.03
CA GLN A 206 -16.18 5.16 9.03
C GLN A 206 -14.87 5.10 8.23
N VAL A 207 -14.45 3.88 7.85
CA VAL A 207 -13.24 3.61 7.07
C VAL A 207 -13.62 3.43 5.61
N ALA A 208 -12.86 4.03 4.68
CA ALA A 208 -13.14 3.85 3.26
C ALA A 208 -12.97 2.37 2.87
N PHE A 209 -13.91 1.82 2.11
CA PHE A 209 -13.88 0.43 1.69
C PHE A 209 -13.83 0.30 0.17
N PHE A 210 -12.88 -0.52 -0.29
CA PHE A 210 -12.71 -0.86 -1.69
C PHE A 210 -12.77 -2.37 -1.88
N PHE A 211 -13.77 -2.85 -2.62
CA PHE A 211 -13.81 -4.25 -3.05
C PHE A 211 -13.13 -4.37 -4.41
N LYS A 212 -11.95 -4.97 -4.43
CA LYS A 212 -11.15 -5.05 -5.65
C LYS A 212 -11.69 -6.08 -6.62
N GLN A 213 -11.76 -7.35 -6.21
CA GLN A 213 -12.18 -8.47 -7.06
C GLN A 213 -12.26 -9.80 -6.29
N TRP A 214 -13.01 -10.76 -6.83
CA TRP A 214 -13.19 -12.09 -6.26
C TRP A 214 -11.99 -13.05 -6.43
N GLY A 215 -11.10 -12.81 -7.39
CA GLY A 215 -9.99 -13.72 -7.67
C GLY A 215 -10.40 -14.90 -8.55
N GLY A 216 -9.72 -16.03 -8.36
CA GLY A 216 -9.99 -17.28 -9.09
C GLY A 216 -11.28 -17.99 -8.70
N TRP A 217 -11.95 -17.56 -7.63
CA TRP A 217 -13.19 -18.13 -7.11
C TRP A 217 -14.27 -17.05 -7.05
N GLY A 218 -15.40 -17.26 -7.72
CA GLY A 218 -16.51 -16.31 -7.72
C GLY A 218 -17.27 -16.29 -6.39
N ALA A 219 -18.16 -15.30 -6.24
CA ALA A 219 -19.05 -15.19 -5.09
C ALA A 219 -19.90 -16.46 -4.84
N ASP A 220 -20.16 -17.23 -5.91
CA ASP A 220 -20.91 -18.48 -5.88
C ASP A 220 -20.04 -19.71 -5.57
N GLY A 221 -18.78 -19.51 -5.18
CA GLY A 221 -17.86 -20.58 -4.82
C GLY A 221 -17.35 -21.40 -6.01
N LYS A 222 -17.54 -20.93 -7.26
CA LYS A 222 -17.04 -21.64 -8.45
C LYS A 222 -15.74 -21.06 -8.96
N LYS A 223 -14.81 -21.95 -9.32
CA LYS A 223 -13.51 -21.58 -9.86
C LYS A 223 -13.60 -21.18 -11.34
N ARG A 224 -13.14 -19.96 -11.66
CA ARG A 224 -13.18 -19.36 -13.00
C ARG A 224 -12.02 -18.37 -13.19
N PRO A 225 -11.69 -17.99 -14.44
CA PRO A 225 -10.75 -16.90 -14.68
C PRO A 225 -11.21 -15.62 -13.97
N LYS A 226 -10.28 -14.90 -13.32
CA LYS A 226 -10.61 -13.71 -12.50
C LYS A 226 -11.49 -12.67 -13.20
N ARG A 227 -11.30 -12.50 -14.52
CA ARG A 227 -12.07 -11.56 -15.34
C ARG A 227 -13.56 -11.91 -15.39
N GLN A 228 -13.91 -13.18 -15.30
CA GLN A 228 -15.31 -13.63 -15.30
C GLN A 228 -15.96 -13.48 -13.92
N ASN A 229 -15.20 -13.66 -12.84
CA ASN A 229 -15.71 -13.47 -11.48
C ASN A 229 -15.93 -11.99 -11.14
N GLY A 230 -15.12 -11.11 -11.74
CA GLY A 230 -15.32 -9.66 -11.65
C GLY A 230 -15.20 -9.12 -10.23
N ARG A 231 -15.90 -8.01 -9.99
CA ARG A 231 -15.77 -7.20 -8.77
C ARG A 231 -17.09 -6.66 -8.22
N LEU A 232 -18.19 -7.34 -8.53
CA LEU A 232 -19.48 -7.03 -7.95
C LEU A 232 -19.62 -7.71 -6.59
N LEU A 233 -19.90 -6.94 -5.55
CA LEU A 233 -20.28 -7.43 -4.22
C LEU A 233 -21.71 -6.95 -3.97
N ASN A 234 -22.64 -7.90 -3.82
CA ASN A 234 -24.09 -7.63 -3.75
C ASN A 234 -24.59 -6.78 -4.93
N GLY A 235 -24.17 -7.14 -6.15
CA GLY A 235 -24.66 -6.52 -7.39
C GLY A 235 -24.08 -5.16 -7.75
N ARG A 236 -23.16 -4.59 -6.94
CA ARG A 236 -22.51 -3.31 -7.24
C ARG A 236 -21.01 -3.30 -6.98
N THR A 237 -20.31 -2.30 -7.50
CA THR A 237 -18.92 -2.04 -7.17
C THR A 237 -18.81 -1.21 -5.89
N TRP A 238 -17.67 -1.34 -5.22
CA TRP A 238 -17.34 -0.58 -4.02
C TRP A 238 -15.96 0.00 -4.20
N ASP A 239 -15.91 1.31 -4.42
CA ASP A 239 -14.73 2.02 -4.95
C ASP A 239 -14.29 3.18 -4.04
N ALA A 240 -14.69 3.18 -2.77
CA ALA A 240 -14.35 4.28 -1.87
C ALA A 240 -12.82 4.35 -1.69
N VAL A 241 -12.32 5.57 -1.73
CA VAL A 241 -10.92 5.94 -1.46
C VAL A 241 -10.92 7.03 -0.40
N PRO A 242 -9.90 7.11 0.46
CA PRO A 242 -9.84 8.17 1.47
C PRO A 242 -9.62 9.53 0.78
N GLU A 243 -10.32 10.56 1.24
CA GLU A 243 -10.08 11.93 0.79
C GLU A 243 -8.79 12.46 1.41
N GLN A 244 -7.92 13.05 0.60
CA GLN A 244 -6.65 13.65 1.06
C GLN A 244 -6.86 14.94 1.89
N ILE A 245 -8.10 15.43 1.97
CA ILE A 245 -8.47 16.80 2.38
C ILE A 245 -8.35 17.02 3.90
N VAL A 246 -8.48 15.98 4.73
CA VAL A 246 -8.57 16.17 6.19
C VAL A 246 -7.21 16.44 6.87
N TYR A 247 -6.09 15.98 6.30
CA TYR A 247 -4.79 16.06 7.01
C TYR A 247 -4.06 17.40 6.85
N LEU A 248 -4.18 18.06 5.69
CA LEU A 248 -3.53 19.36 5.46
C LEU A 248 -4.27 20.50 6.18
N GLN A 249 -5.59 20.40 6.35
CA GLN A 249 -6.39 21.41 7.02
C GLN A 249 -6.28 21.36 8.56
N SER A 250 -5.98 20.21 9.16
CA SER A 250 -5.83 20.07 10.62
C SER A 250 -4.48 20.58 11.13
N ARG A 251 -3.39 20.40 10.36
CA ARG A 251 -2.06 20.95 10.68
C ARG A 251 -1.94 22.46 10.42
N ALA A 252 -2.62 23.00 9.40
CA ALA A 252 -2.65 24.44 9.17
C ALA A 252 -3.27 25.25 10.33
N LYS A 253 -4.09 24.61 11.17
CA LYS A 253 -4.69 25.24 12.37
C LYS A 253 -3.81 25.20 13.63
N HIS A 254 -2.67 24.50 13.60
CA HIS A 254 -1.81 24.27 14.77
C HIS A 254 -0.38 24.82 14.60
N VAL A 255 -0.13 25.66 13.59
CA VAL A 255 1.12 26.44 13.54
C VAL A 255 0.91 27.69 14.41
N PRO A 256 1.64 27.87 15.53
CA PRO A 256 1.63 29.15 16.24
C PRO A 256 2.20 30.21 15.30
N ASN A 257 1.51 31.34 15.14
CA ASN A 257 2.03 32.49 14.42
C ASN A 257 3.36 32.93 15.06
N GLU A 258 4.47 32.80 14.34
CA GLU A 258 5.72 33.49 14.62
C GLU A 258 5.53 34.99 14.32
N THR A 259 4.82 35.70 15.20
CA THR A 259 4.74 37.17 15.13
C THR A 259 4.48 37.82 16.49
N GLN A 260 4.87 37.17 17.60
CA GLN A 260 4.86 37.79 18.93
C GLN A 260 6.10 37.44 19.74
N ILE A 261 7.30 37.70 19.21
CA ILE A 261 8.50 37.90 20.05
C ILE A 261 9.29 39.08 19.49
N SER A 262 8.75 40.28 19.70
CA SER A 262 9.56 41.51 19.75
C SER A 262 8.73 42.57 20.44
N ASN A 263 8.85 42.64 21.77
CA ASN A 263 8.70 43.83 22.61
C ASN A 263 8.65 43.39 24.08
N LEU A 264 9.81 43.11 24.67
CA LEU A 264 9.99 43.30 26.10
C LEU A 264 11.21 44.17 26.33
N HIS A 265 10.90 45.37 26.82
CA HIS A 265 11.82 46.40 27.29
C HIS A 265 12.87 45.83 28.26
N ILE A 266 14.13 46.15 28.00
CA ILE A 266 15.16 46.18 29.04
C ILE A 266 15.18 47.62 29.56
N SER A 267 14.59 47.81 30.74
CA SER A 267 14.86 48.94 31.62
C SER A 267 15.58 48.37 32.84
N THR A 268 16.86 48.66 32.97
CA THR A 268 17.61 48.47 34.21
C THR A 268 18.25 49.81 34.56
N GLY A 269 17.63 50.50 35.50
CA GLY A 269 18.23 51.56 36.28
C GLY A 269 18.56 51.05 37.69
N TYR A 270 19.57 51.70 38.27
CA TYR A 270 20.26 51.48 39.55
C TYR A 270 21.39 50.46 39.55
#